data_AF-A0A401USA6-F1
#
_entry.id   AF-A0A401USA6-F1
#
_cell.length_a   1.000
_cell.length_b   1.000
_cell.length_c   1.000
_cell.angle_alpha   90.00
_cell.angle_beta   90.00
_cell.angle_gamma   90.00
#
_symmetry.space_group_name_H-M   'P 1'
#
loop_
_entity.id
_entity.type
_entity.pdbx_description
1 polymer ?
#
loop_
_entity_poly.entity_id
_entity_poly.type
_entity_poly.pdbx_seq_one_letter_code
_entity_poly.pdbx_strand_id
1 'polypeptide(L)'
;MLAQKKQIDELSELIRNLTIVPMEALVNSKQVSQAQMQIDLLHKHDDGYITIASKKGSNWIQHHYKVDELNENIQKLISVNDANIYLSPNSFYKPMRRIENIRKLNSLFIDLDYYTIKEYKGLSAEQILWLLEKDYFKKSVPPPSFIVISGQGMVIYWLIKPLPYMALPLWNATQKFFLEKLKEIGADVKSIDAARVYRLTGTINQKNGQATKLLVFNEERYMRVKYLR
;
A
#
# COMPACT_ATOMS: atom_id res chain seq x y z
N MET A 1 16.91 18.35 -20.37
CA MET A 1 15.62 18.92 -19.91
C MET A 1 14.43 18.46 -20.76
N LEU A 2 14.45 18.56 -22.10
CA LEU A 2 13.31 18.15 -22.94
C LEU A 2 12.92 16.66 -22.82
N ALA A 3 13.87 15.73 -22.84
CA ALA A 3 13.58 14.30 -22.73
C ALA A 3 12.94 13.93 -21.38
N GLN A 4 13.42 14.53 -20.28
CA GLN A 4 12.87 14.32 -18.94
C GLN A 4 11.45 14.88 -18.83
N LYS A 5 11.19 16.05 -19.43
CA LYS A 5 9.85 16.65 -19.50
C LYS A 5 8.88 15.75 -20.28
N LYS A 6 9.29 15.28 -21.47
CA LYS A 6 8.50 14.36 -22.29
C LYS A 6 8.10 13.09 -21.53
N GLN A 7 9.03 12.46 -20.83
CA GLN A 7 8.73 11.26 -20.04
C GLN A 7 7.80 11.53 -18.84
N ILE A 8 7.85 12.72 -18.24
CA ILE A 8 6.91 13.10 -17.18
C ILE A 8 5.50 13.28 -17.77
N ASP A 9 5.40 13.88 -18.95
CA ASP A 9 4.14 14.08 -19.66
C ASP A 9 3.52 12.72 -20.05
N GLU A 10 4.33 11.79 -20.59
CA GLU A 10 3.91 10.40 -20.91
C GLU A 10 3.41 9.65 -19.67
N LEU A 11 4.14 9.74 -18.54
CA LEU A 11 3.72 9.13 -17.28
C LEU A 11 2.44 9.77 -16.72
N SER A 12 2.28 11.08 -16.85
CA SER A 12 1.06 11.76 -16.45
C SER A 12 -0.14 11.30 -17.28
N GLU A 13 0.06 11.18 -18.60
CA GLU A 13 -0.96 10.71 -19.53
C GLU A 13 -1.40 9.28 -19.19
N LEU A 14 -0.44 8.37 -18.99
CA LEU A 14 -0.71 7.00 -18.56
C LEU A 14 -1.51 6.95 -17.26
N ILE A 15 -1.04 7.65 -16.21
CA ILE A 15 -1.66 7.59 -14.87
C ILE A 15 -3.07 8.20 -14.87
N ARG A 16 -3.38 9.14 -15.77
CA ARG A 16 -4.71 9.77 -15.86
C ARG A 16 -5.67 9.04 -16.78
N ASN A 17 -5.17 8.26 -17.72
CA ASN A 17 -5.97 7.66 -18.79
C ASN A 17 -5.75 6.13 -18.90
N LEU A 18 -5.59 5.42 -17.77
CA LEU A 18 -5.31 3.98 -17.75
C LEU A 18 -6.31 3.15 -18.56
N THR A 19 -7.58 3.57 -18.63
CA THR A 19 -8.65 2.84 -19.34
C THR A 19 -8.61 3.02 -20.85
N ILE A 20 -7.91 4.05 -21.36
CA ILE A 20 -7.92 4.44 -22.77
C ILE A 20 -6.58 4.17 -23.44
N VAL A 21 -5.47 4.37 -22.71
CA VAL A 21 -4.12 4.18 -23.26
C VAL A 21 -3.89 2.70 -23.61
N PRO A 22 -3.45 2.34 -24.83
CA PRO A 22 -3.19 0.95 -25.21
C PRO A 22 -2.02 0.37 -24.42
N MET A 23 -1.97 -0.96 -24.30
CA MET A 23 -0.83 -1.64 -23.68
C MET A 23 0.26 -1.91 -24.71
N GLU A 24 1.48 -1.41 -24.44
CA GLU A 24 2.57 -1.44 -25.41
C GLU A 24 3.72 -2.42 -25.05
N ALA A 25 3.68 -3.03 -23.86
CA ALA A 25 4.81 -3.81 -23.32
C ALA A 25 4.38 -5.17 -22.75
N LEU A 26 5.22 -6.19 -22.99
CA LEU A 26 5.17 -7.45 -22.25
C LEU A 26 5.53 -7.22 -20.79
N VAL A 27 4.69 -7.72 -19.89
CA VAL A 27 4.87 -7.58 -18.43
C VAL A 27 5.04 -8.93 -17.77
N ASN A 28 5.76 -8.94 -16.65
CA ASN A 28 5.95 -10.15 -15.88
C ASN A 28 4.62 -10.56 -15.21
N SER A 29 4.10 -11.72 -15.59
CA SER A 29 2.82 -12.24 -15.07
C SER A 29 2.82 -12.38 -13.55
N LYS A 30 3.94 -12.74 -12.92
CA LYS A 30 4.04 -12.83 -11.45
C LYS A 30 3.90 -11.47 -10.79
N GLN A 31 4.47 -10.41 -11.36
CA GLN A 31 4.33 -9.05 -10.84
C GLN A 31 2.87 -8.57 -10.96
N VAL A 32 2.24 -8.85 -12.11
CA VAL A 32 0.81 -8.57 -12.34
C VAL A 32 -0.05 -9.28 -11.30
N SER A 33 0.17 -10.59 -11.09
CA SER A 33 -0.60 -11.36 -10.11
C SER A 33 -0.45 -10.83 -8.68
N GLN A 34 0.74 -10.37 -8.28
CA GLN A 34 0.90 -9.77 -6.96
C GLN A 34 0.13 -8.45 -6.82
N ALA A 35 0.22 -7.58 -7.83
CA ALA A 35 -0.53 -6.32 -7.85
C ALA A 35 -2.04 -6.54 -7.79
N GLN A 36 -2.54 -7.49 -8.59
CA GLN A 36 -3.94 -7.89 -8.62
C GLN A 36 -4.40 -8.39 -7.24
N MET A 37 -3.61 -9.29 -6.64
CA MET A 37 -3.91 -9.81 -5.30
C MET A 37 -3.93 -8.72 -4.23
N GLN A 38 -3.01 -7.74 -4.28
CA GLN A 38 -3.05 -6.61 -3.33
C GLN A 38 -4.33 -5.77 -3.50
N ILE A 39 -4.75 -5.51 -4.74
CA ILE A 39 -5.98 -4.77 -5.03
C ILE A 39 -7.19 -5.55 -4.51
N ASP A 40 -7.26 -6.86 -4.77
CA ASP A 40 -8.38 -7.69 -4.33
C ASP A 40 -8.46 -7.78 -2.80
N LEU A 41 -7.34 -7.97 -2.11
CA LEU A 41 -7.31 -8.00 -0.64
C LEU A 41 -7.87 -6.71 -0.03
N LEU A 42 -7.50 -5.56 -0.60
CA LEU A 42 -7.93 -4.26 -0.07
C LEU A 42 -9.35 -3.90 -0.50
N HIS A 43 -9.66 -4.04 -1.78
CA HIS A 43 -10.76 -3.34 -2.46
C HIS A 43 -11.75 -4.25 -3.18
N LYS A 44 -11.71 -5.58 -2.98
CA LYS A 44 -12.70 -6.49 -3.58
C LYS A 44 -14.13 -6.04 -3.23
N HIS A 45 -14.93 -5.75 -4.26
CA HIS A 45 -16.28 -5.18 -4.18
C HIS A 45 -16.37 -3.77 -3.55
N ASP A 46 -15.28 -3.00 -3.59
CA ASP A 46 -15.32 -1.59 -3.21
C ASP A 46 -16.10 -0.77 -4.27
N ASP A 47 -16.93 0.14 -3.79
CA ASP A 47 -17.78 1.02 -4.61
C ASP A 47 -17.24 2.46 -4.65
N GLY A 48 -16.18 2.73 -3.91
CA GLY A 48 -15.45 3.99 -3.89
C GLY A 48 -14.43 4.12 -5.01
N TYR A 49 -13.65 5.18 -4.91
CA TYR A 49 -12.53 5.50 -5.76
C TYR A 49 -11.23 5.18 -5.04
N ILE A 50 -10.30 4.57 -5.77
CA ILE A 50 -9.00 4.13 -5.28
C ILE A 50 -7.95 5.05 -5.90
N THR A 51 -7.03 5.57 -5.09
CA THR A 51 -5.97 6.43 -5.62
C THR A 51 -4.83 5.58 -6.15
N ILE A 52 -4.43 5.83 -7.39
CA ILE A 52 -3.12 5.46 -7.93
C ILE A 52 -2.26 6.72 -7.97
N ALA A 53 -1.07 6.63 -7.40
CA ALA A 53 -0.11 7.72 -7.46
C ALA A 53 1.22 7.25 -8.04
N SER A 54 1.92 8.17 -8.70
CA SER A 54 3.24 7.94 -9.26
C SER A 54 4.21 9.02 -8.77
N LYS A 55 5.42 8.59 -8.43
CA LYS A 55 6.52 9.49 -8.05
C LYS A 55 7.77 9.23 -8.90
N LYS A 56 8.14 10.23 -9.69
CA LYS A 56 9.37 10.25 -10.49
C LYS A 56 10.23 11.46 -10.10
N GLY A 57 11.31 11.21 -9.37
CA GLY A 57 12.09 12.27 -8.72
C GLY A 57 11.25 13.04 -7.69
N SER A 58 11.15 14.36 -7.87
CA SER A 58 10.27 15.24 -7.07
C SER A 58 8.84 15.33 -7.60
N ASN A 59 8.57 14.84 -8.81
CA ASN A 59 7.25 14.96 -9.44
C ASN A 59 6.29 13.93 -8.86
N TRP A 60 5.11 14.40 -8.46
CA TRP A 60 4.02 13.59 -7.94
C TRP A 60 2.78 13.76 -8.81
N ILE A 61 2.26 12.65 -9.31
CA ILE A 61 1.02 12.59 -10.09
C ILE A 61 0.10 11.60 -9.40
N GLN A 62 -1.20 11.85 -9.39
CA GLN A 62 -2.18 10.89 -8.89
C GLN A 62 -3.49 10.99 -9.66
N HIS A 63 -4.18 9.87 -9.75
CA HIS A 63 -5.52 9.76 -10.31
C HIS A 63 -6.33 8.72 -9.53
N HIS A 64 -7.62 8.62 -9.84
CA HIS A 64 -8.60 7.87 -9.07
C HIS A 64 -9.39 6.95 -9.98
N TYR A 65 -9.50 5.68 -9.60
CA TYR A 65 -10.14 4.64 -10.41
C TYR A 65 -11.11 3.81 -9.57
N LYS A 66 -12.10 3.22 -10.21
CA LYS A 66 -12.86 2.10 -9.65
C LYS A 66 -12.01 0.83 -9.64
N VAL A 67 -12.39 -0.13 -8.79
CA VAL A 67 -11.64 -1.39 -8.66
C VAL A 67 -11.62 -2.17 -9.98
N ASP A 68 -12.72 -2.22 -10.71
CA ASP A 68 -12.80 -2.93 -11.98
C ASP A 68 -11.88 -2.32 -13.05
N GLU A 69 -11.85 -0.98 -13.14
CA GLU A 69 -10.93 -0.26 -14.03
C GLU A 69 -9.47 -0.59 -13.70
N LEU A 70 -9.12 -0.71 -12.41
CA LEU A 70 -7.77 -1.11 -12.02
C LEU A 70 -7.48 -2.56 -12.40
N ASN A 71 -8.39 -3.49 -12.12
CA ASN A 71 -8.21 -4.91 -12.39
C ASN A 71 -7.97 -5.18 -13.90
N GLU A 72 -8.70 -4.48 -14.77
CA GLU A 72 -8.55 -4.59 -16.22
C GLU A 72 -7.23 -3.97 -16.74
N ASN A 73 -6.67 -3.00 -16.02
CA ASN A 73 -5.57 -2.17 -16.51
C ASN A 73 -4.28 -2.25 -15.68
N ILE A 74 -4.22 -3.09 -14.65
CA ILE A 74 -3.12 -3.13 -13.68
C ILE A 74 -1.76 -3.40 -14.33
N GLN A 75 -1.76 -4.21 -15.38
CA GLN A 75 -0.59 -4.50 -16.21
C GLN A 75 0.10 -3.24 -16.76
N LYS A 76 -0.65 -2.19 -17.08
CA LYS A 76 -0.11 -0.91 -17.56
C LYS A 76 0.65 -0.15 -16.46
N LEU A 77 0.29 -0.37 -15.19
CA LEU A 77 1.04 0.16 -14.05
C LEU A 77 2.31 -0.65 -13.79
N ILE A 78 2.28 -1.96 -14.05
CA ILE A 78 3.43 -2.85 -13.89
C ILE A 78 4.51 -2.60 -14.94
N SER A 79 4.14 -2.13 -16.14
CA SER A 79 5.13 -1.77 -17.17
C SER A 79 5.92 -0.50 -16.85
N VAL A 80 5.52 0.29 -15.84
CA VAL A 80 6.24 1.51 -15.44
C VAL A 80 7.49 1.13 -14.63
N ASN A 81 8.66 1.31 -15.24
CA ASN A 81 9.94 0.90 -14.66
C ASN A 81 10.82 2.06 -14.15
N ASP A 82 10.43 3.30 -14.42
CA ASP A 82 11.22 4.51 -14.15
C ASP A 82 10.54 5.48 -13.16
N ALA A 83 9.51 5.00 -12.47
CA ALA A 83 8.79 5.72 -11.43
C ALA A 83 8.34 4.76 -10.31
N ASN A 84 8.10 5.30 -9.12
CA ASN A 84 7.48 4.54 -8.04
C ASN A 84 5.96 4.66 -8.15
N ILE A 85 5.25 3.53 -8.10
CA ILE A 85 3.79 3.48 -8.15
C ILE A 85 3.22 3.12 -6.78
N TYR A 86 2.12 3.79 -6.42
CA TYR A 86 1.47 3.67 -5.13
C TYR A 86 -0.04 3.50 -5.27
N LEU A 87 -0.64 2.86 -4.27
CA LEU A 87 -2.06 2.54 -4.13
C LEU A 87 -2.56 3.03 -2.76
N SER A 88 -3.76 3.61 -2.68
CA SER A 88 -4.40 3.88 -1.39
C SER A 88 -5.01 2.60 -0.79
N PRO A 89 -4.76 2.26 0.49
CA PRO A 89 -5.40 1.11 1.13
C PRO A 89 -6.90 1.31 1.38
N ASN A 90 -7.31 2.55 1.60
CA ASN A 90 -8.69 2.95 1.79
C ASN A 90 -9.24 3.62 0.53
N SER A 91 -10.57 3.62 0.37
CA SER A 91 -11.25 4.19 -0.79
C SER A 91 -11.96 5.52 -0.45
N PHE A 92 -12.31 6.28 -1.48
CA PHE A 92 -12.91 7.61 -1.37
C PHE A 92 -14.27 7.68 -2.07
N TYR A 93 -15.22 8.47 -1.59
CA TYR A 93 -16.58 8.49 -2.18
C TYR A 93 -16.64 9.33 -3.47
N LYS A 94 -15.63 10.19 -3.67
CA LYS A 94 -15.40 10.98 -4.88
C LYS A 94 -13.91 10.88 -5.27
N PRO A 95 -13.52 11.18 -6.53
CA PRO A 95 -12.13 11.06 -7.01
C PRO A 95 -11.22 12.16 -6.45
N MET A 96 -11.05 12.18 -5.13
CA MET A 96 -10.27 13.17 -4.41
C MET A 96 -9.77 12.58 -3.09
N ARG A 97 -8.45 12.33 -3.03
CA ARG A 97 -7.78 11.77 -1.85
C ARG A 97 -7.68 12.79 -0.72
N ARG A 98 -8.64 12.76 0.20
CA ARG A 98 -8.67 13.49 1.46
C ARG A 98 -9.34 12.65 2.53
N ILE A 99 -8.95 12.85 3.79
CA ILE A 99 -9.53 12.12 4.93
C ILE A 99 -11.06 12.33 5.01
N GLU A 100 -11.53 13.55 4.76
CA GLU A 100 -12.97 13.89 4.70
C GLU A 100 -13.74 13.14 3.61
N ASN A 101 -13.03 12.60 2.61
CA ASN A 101 -13.62 11.93 1.46
C ASN A 101 -13.64 10.41 1.57
N ILE A 102 -13.23 9.82 2.70
CA ILE A 102 -13.17 8.36 2.84
C ILE A 102 -14.56 7.74 2.62
N ARG A 103 -14.62 6.75 1.72
CA ARG A 103 -15.79 5.89 1.50
C ARG A 103 -15.73 4.68 2.41
N LYS A 104 -14.63 3.94 2.35
CA LYS A 104 -14.39 2.75 3.17
C LYS A 104 -12.97 2.76 3.74
N LEU A 105 -12.89 2.58 5.05
CA LEU A 105 -11.70 2.13 5.76
C LEU A 105 -11.61 0.61 5.60
N ASN A 106 -10.72 0.13 4.74
CA ASN A 106 -10.62 -1.28 4.36
C ASN A 106 -9.57 -2.05 5.15
N SER A 107 -8.58 -1.35 5.70
CA SER A 107 -7.50 -1.95 6.48
C SER A 107 -6.96 -1.00 7.55
N LEU A 108 -6.30 -1.59 8.53
CA LEU A 108 -5.27 -0.93 9.34
C LEU A 108 -3.90 -1.27 8.74
N PHE A 109 -2.94 -0.38 8.89
CA PHE A 109 -1.60 -0.56 8.33
C PHE A 109 -0.52 0.11 9.17
N ILE A 110 0.67 -0.47 9.25
CA ILE A 110 1.83 0.14 9.90
C ILE A 110 3.02 0.04 8.94
N ASP A 111 3.64 1.18 8.65
CA ASP A 111 4.89 1.23 7.90
C ASP A 111 6.07 1.04 8.85
N LEU A 112 6.95 0.11 8.51
CA LEU A 112 8.07 -0.32 9.33
C LEU A 112 9.38 0.00 8.63
N ASP A 113 10.01 1.08 9.09
CA ASP A 113 11.32 1.56 8.66
C ASP A 113 12.40 1.00 9.59
N TYR A 114 12.40 -0.32 9.81
CA TYR A 114 13.31 -1.00 10.75
C TYR A 114 14.80 -0.72 10.45
N TYR A 115 15.16 -0.42 9.21
CA TYR A 115 16.52 -0.05 8.81
C TYR A 115 17.04 1.25 9.47
N THR A 116 16.14 2.07 10.02
CA THR A 116 16.48 3.29 10.76
C THR A 116 16.92 2.99 12.20
N ILE A 117 16.58 1.80 12.71
CA ILE A 117 16.94 1.33 14.04
C ILE A 117 18.30 0.65 13.96
N LYS A 118 19.24 1.05 14.82
CA LYS A 118 20.66 0.61 14.75
C LYS A 118 20.78 -0.91 14.87
N GLU A 119 19.99 -1.50 15.75
CA GLU A 119 19.95 -2.92 16.09
C GLU A 119 19.42 -3.78 14.93
N TYR A 120 18.57 -3.20 14.08
CA TYR A 120 17.90 -3.90 12.97
C TYR A 120 18.47 -3.53 11.60
N LYS A 121 19.40 -2.56 11.57
CA LYS A 121 20.06 -2.13 10.35
C LYS A 121 20.86 -3.29 9.74
N GLY A 122 20.55 -3.62 8.49
CA GLY A 122 21.20 -4.70 7.74
C GLY A 122 20.54 -6.07 7.89
N LEU A 123 19.51 -6.21 8.74
CA LEU A 123 18.71 -7.42 8.78
C LEU A 123 17.84 -7.55 7.52
N SER A 124 17.64 -8.79 7.09
CA SER A 124 16.73 -9.10 5.98
C SER A 124 15.27 -8.94 6.40
N ALA A 125 14.38 -8.77 5.43
CA ALA A 125 12.94 -8.69 5.70
C ALA A 125 12.42 -9.97 6.37
N GLU A 126 12.99 -11.13 6.03
CA GLU A 126 12.66 -12.44 6.63
C GLU A 126 13.08 -12.51 8.10
N GLN A 127 14.25 -11.96 8.46
CA GLN A 127 14.70 -11.90 9.86
C GLN A 127 13.82 -10.99 10.72
N ILE A 128 13.41 -9.84 10.16
CA ILE A 128 12.46 -8.93 10.82
C ILE A 128 11.08 -9.57 10.97
N LEU A 129 10.62 -10.27 9.93
CA LEU A 129 9.36 -11.01 9.99
C LEU A 129 9.39 -12.08 11.09
N TRP A 130 10.48 -12.85 11.20
CA TRP A 130 10.63 -13.85 12.26
C TRP A 130 10.57 -13.20 13.66
N LEU A 131 11.20 -12.05 13.85
CA LEU A 131 11.14 -11.28 15.11
C LEU A 131 9.70 -10.84 15.42
N LEU A 132 8.99 -10.31 14.42
CA LEU A 132 7.58 -9.90 14.56
C LEU A 132 6.69 -11.08 14.94
N GLU A 133 6.84 -12.22 14.27
CA GLU A 133 6.09 -13.45 14.55
C GLU A 133 6.35 -13.98 15.96
N LYS A 134 7.61 -13.94 16.39
CA LYS A 134 8.02 -14.44 17.70
C LYS A 134 7.54 -13.54 18.83
N ASP A 135 7.71 -12.22 18.71
CA ASP A 135 7.65 -11.32 19.86
C ASP A 135 6.45 -10.35 19.84
N TYR A 136 5.83 -10.11 18.69
CA TYR A 136 4.77 -9.10 18.55
C TYR A 136 3.41 -9.68 18.15
N PHE A 137 3.36 -10.53 17.12
CA PHE A 137 2.11 -11.10 16.64
C PHE A 137 1.51 -12.07 17.66
N LYS A 138 0.18 -12.02 17.83
CA LYS A 138 -0.60 -12.75 18.86
C LYS A 138 -0.28 -12.38 20.31
N LYS A 139 0.66 -11.46 20.55
CA LYS A 139 1.06 -10.97 21.87
C LYS A 139 0.65 -9.51 22.05
N SER A 140 1.25 -8.63 21.27
CA SER A 140 1.06 -7.17 21.34
C SER A 140 0.07 -6.67 20.29
N VAL A 141 0.03 -7.31 19.11
CA VAL A 141 -0.89 -7.01 18.02
C VAL A 141 -1.43 -8.31 17.41
N PRO A 142 -2.61 -8.29 16.73
CA PRO A 142 -3.10 -9.46 16.03
C PRO A 142 -2.13 -9.93 14.94
N PRO A 143 -2.20 -11.20 14.49
CA PRO A 143 -1.57 -11.62 13.25
C PRO A 143 -1.94 -10.71 12.08
N PRO A 144 -0.99 -10.36 11.19
CA PRO A 144 -1.30 -9.58 10.00
C PRO A 144 -2.15 -10.39 9.03
N SER A 145 -2.87 -9.68 8.15
CA SER A 145 -3.51 -10.27 6.97
C SER A 145 -2.49 -10.46 5.86
N PHE A 146 -1.71 -9.43 5.57
CA PHE A 146 -0.62 -9.48 4.59
C PHE A 146 0.45 -8.44 4.90
N ILE A 147 1.62 -8.60 4.28
CA ILE A 147 2.76 -7.68 4.39
C ILE A 147 3.26 -7.33 2.98
N VAL A 148 3.59 -6.06 2.78
CA VAL A 148 4.23 -5.57 1.56
C VAL A 148 5.70 -5.27 1.87
N ILE A 149 6.60 -6.07 1.29
CA ILE A 149 8.05 -5.88 1.43
C ILE A 149 8.53 -5.00 0.29
N SER A 150 9.07 -3.84 0.66
CA SER A 150 9.42 -2.79 -0.27
C SER A 150 10.94 -2.69 -0.53
N GLY A 151 11.70 -3.62 0.08
CA GLY A 151 13.13 -3.88 -0.12
C GLY A 151 14.08 -3.19 0.88
N GLN A 152 13.62 -2.19 1.64
CA GLN A 152 14.36 -1.65 2.79
C GLN A 152 13.49 -1.58 4.06
N GLY A 153 12.17 -1.41 3.89
CA GLY A 153 11.17 -1.52 4.95
C GLY A 153 10.00 -2.39 4.49
N MET A 154 9.00 -2.51 5.35
CA MET A 154 7.78 -3.26 5.05
C MET A 154 6.53 -2.57 5.60
N VAL A 155 5.40 -2.76 4.94
CA VAL A 155 4.11 -2.29 5.44
C VAL A 155 3.29 -3.50 5.86
N ILE A 156 2.88 -3.52 7.12
CA ILE A 156 2.07 -4.59 7.71
C ILE A 156 0.60 -4.18 7.60
N TYR A 157 -0.27 -5.07 7.11
CA TYR A 157 -1.69 -4.80 6.95
C TYR A 157 -2.55 -5.75 7.78
N TRP A 158 -3.61 -5.21 8.36
CA TRP A 158 -4.72 -5.96 8.94
C TRP A 158 -6.00 -5.58 8.20
N LEU A 159 -6.56 -6.51 7.45
CA LEU A 159 -7.83 -6.31 6.75
C LEU A 159 -8.97 -6.24 7.76
N ILE A 160 -9.79 -5.20 7.67
CA ILE A 160 -10.97 -5.04 8.50
C ILE A 160 -12.22 -5.16 7.64
N LYS A 161 -13.37 -5.46 8.26
CA LYS A 161 -14.64 -5.23 7.55
C LYS A 161 -14.70 -3.77 7.12
N PRO A 162 -15.03 -3.45 5.85
CA PRO A 162 -15.07 -2.06 5.40
C PRO A 162 -15.94 -1.20 6.31
N LEU A 163 -15.35 -0.14 6.87
CA LEU A 163 -16.05 0.79 7.76
C LEU A 163 -16.24 2.16 7.09
N PRO A 164 -17.36 2.85 7.34
CA PRO A 164 -17.55 4.20 6.81
C PRO A 164 -16.64 5.21 7.53
N TYR A 165 -16.55 6.43 6.96
CA TYR A 165 -15.83 7.56 7.56
C TYR A 165 -16.14 7.79 9.05
N MET A 166 -17.38 7.54 9.50
CA MET A 166 -17.79 7.70 10.90
C MET A 166 -16.97 6.88 11.90
N ALA A 167 -16.34 5.78 11.46
CA ALA A 167 -15.48 4.95 12.30
C ALA A 167 -14.04 5.48 12.41
N LEU A 168 -13.70 6.58 11.72
CA LEU A 168 -12.35 7.15 11.69
C LEU A 168 -11.75 7.41 13.08
N PRO A 169 -12.49 7.91 14.10
CA PRO A 169 -11.92 8.09 15.44
C PRO A 169 -11.42 6.77 16.05
N LEU A 170 -12.20 5.70 15.94
CA LEU A 170 -11.83 4.37 16.44
C LEU A 170 -10.68 3.76 15.61
N TRP A 171 -10.73 3.93 14.29
CA TRP A 171 -9.67 3.50 13.40
C TRP A 171 -8.33 4.18 13.75
N ASN A 172 -8.33 5.49 13.98
CA ASN A 172 -7.16 6.25 14.41
C ASN A 172 -6.64 5.81 15.78
N ALA A 173 -7.52 5.54 16.74
CA ALA A 173 -7.13 5.01 18.05
C ALA A 173 -6.45 3.64 17.92
N THR A 174 -6.99 2.78 17.05
CA THR A 174 -6.42 1.44 16.79
C THR A 174 -5.07 1.53 16.09
N GLN A 175 -4.94 2.37 15.06
CA GLN A 175 -3.68 2.68 14.39
C GLN A 175 -2.61 3.15 15.38
N LYS A 176 -2.94 4.11 16.25
CA LYS A 176 -2.01 4.63 17.26
C LYS A 176 -1.60 3.55 18.25
N PHE A 177 -2.54 2.70 18.67
CA PHE A 177 -2.23 1.56 19.53
C PHE A 177 -1.22 0.61 18.87
N PHE A 178 -1.44 0.21 17.61
CA PHE A 178 -0.50 -0.67 16.88
C PHE A 178 0.86 0.01 16.65
N LEU A 179 0.84 1.30 16.31
CA LEU A 179 2.05 2.09 16.16
C LEU A 179 2.90 2.07 17.43
N GLU A 180 2.31 2.35 18.60
CA GLU A 180 3.05 2.33 19.87
C GLU A 180 3.57 0.93 20.20
N LYS A 181 2.81 -0.13 19.90
CA LYS A 181 3.27 -1.52 20.09
C LYS A 181 4.43 -1.93 19.17
N LEU A 182 4.59 -1.29 18.03
CA LEU A 182 5.61 -1.62 17.03
C LEU A 182 6.70 -0.54 16.91
N LYS A 183 6.68 0.47 17.78
CA LYS A 183 7.58 1.63 17.73
C LYS A 183 9.04 1.24 17.89
N GLU A 184 9.32 0.33 18.82
CA GLU A 184 10.68 -0.14 19.11
C GLU A 184 11.32 -0.87 17.92
N ILE A 185 10.51 -1.44 17.02
CA ILE A 185 10.96 -2.10 15.80
C ILE A 185 10.97 -1.18 14.55
N GLY A 186 10.70 0.11 14.75
CA GLY A 186 10.84 1.13 13.70
C GLY A 186 9.53 1.50 13.01
N ALA A 187 8.39 1.39 13.69
CA ALA A 187 7.13 1.84 13.13
C ALA A 187 7.12 3.38 12.93
N ASP A 188 6.85 3.84 11.71
CA ASP A 188 6.88 5.27 11.37
C ASP A 188 5.61 5.98 11.86
N VAL A 189 5.78 6.89 12.82
CA VAL A 189 4.71 7.72 13.39
C VAL A 189 3.98 8.56 12.33
N LYS A 190 4.64 8.89 11.23
CA LYS A 190 4.08 9.69 10.13
C LYS A 190 3.25 8.88 9.14
N SER A 191 3.14 7.56 9.33
CA SER A 191 2.52 6.65 8.36
C SER A 191 1.03 6.38 8.60
N ILE A 192 0.46 6.75 9.74
CA ILE A 192 -0.90 6.34 10.17
C ILE A 192 -2.07 7.22 9.65
N ASP A 193 -1.92 7.84 8.49
CA ASP A 193 -2.97 8.67 7.86
C ASP A 193 -3.97 7.78 7.09
N ALA A 194 -5.27 7.94 7.33
CA ALA A 194 -6.32 7.19 6.62
C ALA A 194 -6.33 7.40 5.10
N ALA A 195 -5.78 8.52 4.60
CA ALA A 195 -5.66 8.84 3.19
C ALA A 195 -4.25 8.55 2.61
N ARG A 196 -3.44 7.73 3.30
CA ARG A 196 -2.10 7.33 2.87
C ARG A 196 -2.13 6.48 1.59
N VAL A 197 -1.00 6.47 0.89
CA VAL A 197 -0.73 5.54 -0.22
C VAL A 197 0.57 4.80 0.04
N TYR A 198 0.63 3.54 -0.36
CA TYR A 198 1.80 2.66 -0.22
C TYR A 198 2.16 2.02 -1.56
N ARG A 199 3.37 1.47 -1.67
CA ARG A 199 3.83 0.92 -2.94
C ARG A 199 2.90 -0.19 -3.43
N LEU A 200 2.60 -0.14 -4.72
CA LEU A 200 1.91 -1.21 -5.41
C LEU A 200 2.87 -2.40 -5.59
N THR A 201 2.48 -3.58 -5.14
CA THR A 201 3.27 -4.80 -5.28
C THR A 201 3.47 -5.16 -6.74
N GLY A 202 4.57 -5.85 -7.04
CA GLY A 202 5.00 -6.11 -8.42
C GLY A 202 5.78 -4.96 -9.05
N THR A 203 5.58 -3.70 -8.63
CA THR A 203 6.31 -2.54 -9.19
C THR A 203 7.74 -2.41 -8.64
N ILE A 204 8.63 -1.79 -9.43
CA ILE A 204 10.04 -1.61 -9.08
C ILE A 204 10.21 -0.40 -8.16
N ASN A 205 10.81 -0.64 -6.98
CA ASN A 205 11.24 0.45 -6.11
C ASN A 205 12.50 1.12 -6.69
N GLN A 206 12.37 2.39 -7.06
CA GLN A 206 13.44 3.14 -7.71
C GLN A 206 14.64 3.42 -6.79
N LYS A 207 14.51 3.23 -5.48
CA LYS A 207 15.64 3.41 -4.53
C LYS A 207 16.64 2.25 -4.54
N ASN A 208 16.20 1.04 -4.87
CA ASN A 208 17.04 -0.16 -4.77
C ASN A 208 16.90 -1.13 -5.96
N GLY A 209 16.04 -0.81 -6.94
CA GLY A 209 15.84 -1.63 -8.14
C GLY A 209 15.09 -2.95 -7.92
N GLN A 210 14.57 -3.20 -6.72
CA GLN A 210 13.87 -4.44 -6.41
C GLN A 210 12.37 -4.32 -6.63
N ALA A 211 11.75 -5.40 -7.10
CA ALA A 211 10.31 -5.51 -7.16
C ALA A 211 9.73 -5.59 -5.73
N THR A 212 8.69 -4.81 -5.48
CA THR A 212 7.92 -4.85 -4.23
C THR A 212 7.18 -6.18 -4.14
N LYS A 213 7.30 -6.89 -3.01
CA LYS A 213 6.74 -8.24 -2.82
C LYS A 213 5.56 -8.23 -1.86
N LEU A 214 4.55 -9.04 -2.17
CA LEU A 214 3.40 -9.34 -1.30
C LEU A 214 3.61 -10.68 -0.59
N LEU A 215 3.40 -10.70 0.73
CA LEU A 215 3.31 -11.92 1.54
C LEU A 215 1.92 -11.97 2.19
N VAL A 216 1.14 -13.00 1.88
CA VAL A 216 -0.23 -13.17 2.41
C VAL A 216 -0.21 -14.22 3.53
N PHE A 217 -0.82 -13.88 4.66
CA PHE A 217 -0.94 -14.74 5.84
C PHE A 217 -2.39 -15.16 6.06
N ASN A 218 -3.34 -14.24 5.85
CA ASN A 218 -4.75 -14.46 6.02
C ASN A 218 -5.57 -13.46 5.18
N GLU A 219 -6.57 -13.97 4.47
CA GLU A 219 -7.50 -13.16 3.66
C GLU A 219 -8.76 -12.74 4.46
N GLU A 220 -8.98 -13.33 5.64
CA GLU A 220 -10.14 -12.99 6.46
C GLU A 220 -10.06 -11.56 7.03
N ARG A 221 -11.24 -10.94 7.11
CA ARG A 221 -11.41 -9.58 7.62
C ARG A 221 -11.75 -9.60 9.10
N TYR A 222 -11.00 -8.85 9.90
CA TYR A 222 -11.30 -8.66 11.32
C TYR A 222 -12.64 -7.92 11.51
N MET A 223 -13.56 -8.52 12.27
CA MET A 223 -14.83 -7.87 12.67
C MET A 223 -14.66 -6.95 13.89
N ARG A 224 -13.78 -7.33 14.81
CA ARG A 224 -13.38 -6.57 15.98
C ARG A 224 -11.90 -6.83 16.21
N VAL A 225 -11.13 -5.78 16.46
CA VAL A 225 -9.74 -5.92 16.91
C VAL A 225 -9.79 -6.19 18.41
N LYS A 226 -9.69 -7.48 18.80
CA LYS A 226 -9.86 -7.95 20.20
C LYS A 226 -8.76 -7.49 21.18
N TYR A 227 -7.82 -6.67 20.74
CA TYR A 227 -6.61 -6.30 21.49
C TYR A 227 -6.65 -4.86 22.04
N LEU A 228 -7.80 -4.18 21.96
CA LEU A 228 -8.05 -2.85 22.54
C LEU A 228 -8.75 -2.97 23.90
N ARG A 229 -8.09 -3.57 24.89
CA ARG A 229 -8.52 -3.54 26.30
C ARG A 229 -7.52 -2.78 27.13
#